data_AF-A0A842KXR2-F1
#
_entry.id   AF-A0A842KXR2-F1
#
_cell.length_a   1.000
_cell.length_b   1.000
_cell.length_c   1.000
_cell.angle_alpha   90.00
_cell.angle_beta   90.00
_cell.angle_gamma   90.00
#
_symmetry.space_group_name_H-M   'P 1'
#
loop_
_entity.id
_entity.type
_entity.pdbx_description
1 polymer ?
#
loop_
_entity_poly.entity_id
_entity_poly.type
_entity_poly.pdbx_seq_one_letter_code
_entity_poly.pdbx_strand_id
1 'polypeptide(L)'
;EKDPWITKVFEEGIDVRIFTRYSTIDSGLSKIIYRGQKVDTYALATDLIINLKKALESSSQSLMIAYYPGCDTISHLYGPFSEEAETEFMFFENLIRTYLCERLDSKVRAETLFILTSDHGQAYTENIFFIKDMPKIFEQLIIPPAGDSRATFLFTKQGKVDGVKSLLQNELKGFKVLNSQELLDKVHLKILKKRLGLKKG
;
A
#
# COMPACT_ATOMS: atom_id res chain seq x y z
N GLU A 1 3.39 -12.19 17.10
CA GLU A 1 3.30 -13.45 16.34
C GLU A 1 3.81 -13.19 14.93
N LYS A 2 4.67 -14.08 14.40
CA LYS A 2 5.02 -14.05 12.96
C LYS A 2 3.78 -14.47 12.17
N ASP A 3 3.61 -13.91 10.98
CA ASP A 3 2.49 -14.26 10.09
C ASP A 3 2.47 -15.78 9.84
N PRO A 4 1.32 -16.47 10.00
CA PRO A 4 1.26 -17.92 9.99
C PRO A 4 1.63 -18.56 8.65
N TRP A 5 1.58 -17.81 7.55
CA TRP A 5 1.95 -18.32 6.22
C TRP A 5 3.46 -18.33 5.98
N ILE A 6 4.17 -17.25 6.35
CA ILE A 6 5.64 -17.13 6.18
C ILE A 6 6.35 -18.26 6.94
N THR A 7 5.89 -18.54 8.16
CA THR A 7 6.47 -19.59 9.01
C THR A 7 6.35 -20.96 8.35
N LYS A 8 5.18 -21.30 7.79
CA LYS A 8 4.97 -22.55 7.05
C LYS A 8 5.82 -22.63 5.79
N VAL A 9 5.96 -21.54 5.04
CA VAL A 9 6.79 -21.51 3.82
C VAL A 9 8.27 -21.79 4.15
N PHE A 10 8.78 -21.25 5.25
CA PHE A 10 10.16 -21.53 5.69
C PHE A 10 10.36 -22.96 6.18
N GLU A 11 9.38 -23.56 6.85
CA GLU A 11 9.43 -24.96 7.32
C GLU A 11 9.54 -25.96 6.15
N GLU A 12 8.99 -25.62 4.98
CA GLU A 12 9.06 -26.40 3.74
C GLU A 12 10.38 -26.19 2.95
N GLY A 13 11.35 -25.45 3.51
CA GLY A 13 12.65 -25.21 2.88
C GLY A 13 12.61 -24.28 1.65
N ILE A 14 11.53 -23.53 1.45
CA ILE A 14 11.38 -22.59 0.33
C ILE A 14 12.23 -21.34 0.59
N ASP A 15 13.07 -20.94 -0.37
CA ASP A 15 13.82 -19.69 -0.30
C ASP A 15 12.90 -18.49 -0.59
N VAL A 16 12.52 -17.75 0.46
CA VAL A 16 11.68 -16.55 0.33
C VAL A 16 12.56 -15.31 0.18
N ARG A 17 12.41 -14.60 -0.95
CA ARG A 17 13.15 -13.36 -1.24
C ARG A 17 12.19 -12.22 -1.55
N ILE A 18 12.47 -11.07 -0.95
CA ILE A 18 11.71 -9.84 -1.17
C ILE A 18 12.56 -8.88 -1.99
N PHE A 19 12.00 -8.32 -3.05
CA PHE A 19 12.62 -7.29 -3.87
C PHE A 19 11.89 -5.96 -3.66
N THR A 20 12.58 -4.96 -3.14
CA THR A 20 12.00 -3.63 -2.87
C THR A 20 12.97 -2.51 -3.20
N ARG A 21 12.49 -1.28 -3.33
CA ARG A 21 13.34 -0.15 -3.67
C ARG A 21 14.29 0.17 -2.52
N TYR A 22 15.56 0.49 -2.82
CA TYR A 22 16.57 0.81 -1.80
C TYR A 22 16.12 1.94 -0.86
N SER A 23 15.38 2.93 -1.37
CA SER A 23 14.88 4.05 -0.58
C SER A 23 13.77 3.68 0.42
N THR A 24 13.17 2.50 0.29
CA THR A 24 12.05 2.04 1.13
C THR A 24 12.53 1.19 2.32
N ILE A 25 13.74 0.64 2.28
CA ILE A 25 14.18 -0.37 3.25
C ILE A 25 14.32 0.15 4.69
N ASP A 26 14.57 1.45 4.87
CA ASP A 26 14.90 2.03 6.17
C ASP A 26 13.75 2.73 6.91
N SER A 27 12.56 2.77 6.29
CA SER A 27 11.36 3.31 6.93
C SER A 27 10.96 2.51 8.18
N GLY A 28 10.27 3.15 9.12
CA GLY A 28 9.76 2.47 10.32
C GLY A 28 8.81 1.30 9.98
N LEU A 29 8.02 1.44 8.92
CA LEU A 29 7.09 0.41 8.47
C LEU A 29 7.81 -0.79 7.85
N SER A 30 8.76 -0.55 6.94
CA SER A 30 9.52 -1.63 6.29
C SER A 30 10.37 -2.44 7.28
N LYS A 31 10.92 -1.80 8.32
CA LYS A 31 11.61 -2.51 9.43
C LYS A 31 10.71 -3.46 10.20
N ILE A 32 9.41 -3.20 10.26
CA ILE A 32 8.42 -4.08 10.89
C ILE A 32 8.03 -5.20 9.91
N ILE A 33 7.67 -4.83 8.67
CA ILE A 33 7.20 -5.77 7.65
C ILE A 33 8.28 -6.79 7.29
N TYR A 34 9.51 -6.35 7.04
CA TYR A 34 10.59 -7.20 6.55
C TYR A 34 11.45 -7.85 7.63
N ARG A 35 11.04 -7.75 8.91
CA ARG A 35 11.82 -8.26 10.04
C ARG A 35 12.07 -9.77 9.90
N GLY A 36 13.34 -10.14 9.78
CA GLY A 36 13.77 -11.54 9.69
C GLY A 36 13.57 -12.18 8.31
N GLN A 37 13.38 -11.37 7.27
CA GLN A 37 13.24 -11.83 5.88
C GLN A 37 14.49 -11.49 5.06
N LYS A 38 14.74 -12.25 3.98
CA LYS A 38 15.80 -11.91 3.01
C LYS A 38 15.28 -10.85 2.06
N VAL A 39 15.88 -9.65 2.10
CA VAL A 39 15.48 -8.52 1.26
C VAL A 39 16.61 -8.13 0.34
N ASP A 40 16.34 -8.13 -0.96
CA ASP A 40 17.17 -7.60 -2.01
C ASP A 40 16.63 -6.23 -2.43
N THR A 41 17.51 -5.23 -2.47
CA THR A 41 17.13 -3.89 -2.89
C THR A 41 17.49 -3.63 -4.34
N TYR A 42 16.70 -2.81 -5.01
CA TYR A 42 16.97 -2.33 -6.37
C TYR A 42 16.88 -0.80 -6.45
N ALA A 43 17.51 -0.21 -7.46
CA ALA A 43 17.52 1.21 -7.74
C ALA A 43 16.33 1.64 -8.62
N LEU A 44 16.13 0.92 -9.73
CA LEU A 44 15.20 1.18 -10.83
C LEU A 44 14.48 -0.11 -11.27
N ALA A 45 13.49 0.02 -12.16
CA ALA A 45 12.82 -1.15 -12.74
C ALA A 45 13.79 -2.08 -13.48
N THR A 46 14.84 -1.50 -14.06
CA THR A 46 15.81 -2.21 -14.89
C THR A 46 16.70 -3.17 -14.09
N ASP A 47 17.19 -2.79 -12.91
CA ASP A 47 17.92 -3.73 -12.06
C ASP A 47 16.98 -4.65 -11.27
N LEU A 48 15.77 -4.20 -10.91
CA LEU A 48 14.73 -5.10 -10.38
C LEU A 48 14.53 -6.32 -11.29
N ILE A 49 14.26 -6.10 -12.59
CA ILE A 49 13.92 -7.20 -13.50
C ILE A 49 15.11 -8.15 -13.74
N ILE A 50 16.33 -7.59 -13.79
CA ILE A 50 17.55 -8.39 -13.94
C ILE A 50 17.84 -9.19 -12.68
N ASN A 51 17.63 -8.61 -11.50
CA ASN A 51 17.82 -9.30 -10.23
C ASN A 51 16.81 -10.45 -10.06
N LEU A 52 15.54 -10.25 -10.45
CA LEU A 52 14.53 -11.31 -10.47
C LEU A 52 14.93 -12.46 -11.40
N LYS A 53 15.33 -12.16 -12.65
CA LYS A 53 15.78 -13.19 -13.60
C LYS A 53 16.94 -14.01 -13.04
N LYS A 54 17.98 -13.35 -12.52
CA LYS A 54 19.14 -14.03 -11.93
C LYS A 54 18.77 -14.87 -10.71
N ALA A 55 17.88 -14.35 -9.86
CA ALA A 55 17.41 -15.10 -8.70
C ALA A 55 16.64 -16.35 -9.12
N LEU A 56 15.76 -16.26 -10.12
CA LEU A 56 15.00 -17.40 -10.63
C LEU A 56 15.91 -18.47 -11.21
N GLU A 57 16.94 -18.08 -11.97
CA GLU A 57 17.88 -19.02 -12.59
C GLU A 57 18.89 -19.65 -11.62
N SER A 58 19.04 -19.10 -10.41
CA SER A 58 19.99 -19.58 -9.40
C SER A 58 19.33 -20.36 -8.25
N SER A 59 18.00 -20.41 -8.20
CA SER A 59 17.25 -21.09 -7.16
C SER A 59 16.56 -22.34 -7.69
N SER A 60 16.50 -23.40 -6.88
CA SER A 60 15.74 -24.61 -7.20
C SER A 60 14.30 -24.57 -6.68
N GLN A 61 14.04 -23.88 -5.55
CA GLN A 61 12.72 -23.78 -4.94
C GLN A 61 12.60 -22.46 -4.15
N SER A 62 11.91 -21.47 -4.72
CA SER A 62 11.82 -20.14 -4.13
C SER A 62 10.46 -19.48 -4.30
N LEU A 63 10.13 -18.60 -3.36
CA LEU A 63 9.05 -17.63 -3.47
C LEU A 63 9.66 -16.23 -3.55
N MET A 64 9.42 -15.53 -4.66
CA MET A 64 9.91 -14.16 -4.85
C MET A 64 8.75 -13.18 -4.81
N ILE A 65 8.90 -12.13 -4.01
CA ILE A 65 7.91 -11.08 -3.85
C ILE A 65 8.57 -9.77 -4.28
N ALA A 66 8.18 -9.24 -5.42
CA ALA A 66 8.67 -7.96 -5.93
C ALA A 66 7.62 -6.86 -5.77
N TYR A 67 8.02 -5.74 -5.18
CA TYR A 67 7.20 -4.54 -5.09
C TYR A 67 7.73 -3.48 -6.05
N TYR A 68 6.87 -2.98 -6.96
CA TYR A 68 7.20 -1.93 -7.92
C TYR A 68 6.30 -0.69 -7.73
N PRO A 69 6.82 0.44 -7.23
CA PRO A 69 6.01 1.64 -6.97
C PRO A 69 5.92 2.60 -8.16
N GLY A 70 6.51 2.28 -9.32
CA GLY A 70 6.69 3.23 -10.42
C GLY A 70 5.37 3.77 -10.97
N CYS A 71 4.44 2.87 -11.30
CA CYS A 71 3.10 3.23 -11.79
C CYS A 71 2.36 4.12 -10.78
N ASP A 72 2.42 3.77 -9.49
CA ASP A 72 1.77 4.56 -8.45
C ASP A 72 2.35 5.97 -8.34
N THR A 73 3.67 6.07 -8.37
CA THR A 73 4.42 7.33 -8.28
C THR A 73 4.08 8.27 -9.45
N ILE A 74 4.09 7.75 -10.68
CA ILE A 74 3.82 8.57 -11.87
C ILE A 74 2.36 9.00 -11.91
N SER A 75 1.42 8.09 -11.63
CA SER A 75 0.00 8.43 -11.61
C SER A 75 -0.34 9.44 -10.48
N HIS A 76 0.40 9.44 -9.37
CA HIS A 76 0.28 10.49 -8.35
C HIS A 76 0.72 11.88 -8.81
N LEU A 77 1.73 11.96 -9.70
CA LEU A 77 2.28 13.21 -10.19
C LEU A 77 1.47 13.81 -11.35
N TYR A 78 1.03 12.96 -12.28
CA TYR A 78 0.44 13.40 -13.55
C TYR A 78 -1.05 13.02 -13.69
N GLY A 79 -1.56 12.17 -12.79
CA GLY A 79 -2.90 11.62 -12.86
C GLY A 79 -2.93 10.21 -13.46
N PRO A 80 -3.93 9.39 -13.09
CA PRO A 80 -3.97 7.97 -13.48
C PRO A 80 -4.30 7.71 -14.95
N PHE A 81 -4.70 8.74 -15.71
CA PHE A 81 -5.04 8.64 -17.13
C PHE A 81 -4.10 9.47 -18.03
N SER A 82 -2.94 9.88 -17.49
CA SER A 82 -1.96 10.65 -18.25
C SER A 82 -1.11 9.74 -19.16
N GLU A 83 -0.53 10.33 -20.20
CA GLU A 83 0.38 9.62 -21.11
C GLU A 83 1.63 9.10 -20.36
N GLU A 84 2.10 9.82 -19.35
CA GLU A 84 3.20 9.39 -18.48
C GLU A 84 2.84 8.12 -17.70
N ALA A 85 1.63 8.05 -17.13
CA ALA A 85 1.16 6.89 -16.38
C ALA A 85 1.01 5.66 -17.28
N GLU A 86 0.43 5.84 -18.47
CA GLU A 86 0.32 4.76 -19.46
C GLU A 86 1.70 4.27 -19.92
N THR A 87 2.61 5.20 -20.23
CA THR A 87 3.97 4.89 -20.68
C THR A 87 4.75 4.13 -19.61
N GLU A 88 4.62 4.50 -18.34
CA GLU A 88 5.27 3.82 -17.22
C GLU A 88 4.77 2.38 -17.05
N PHE A 89 3.46 2.16 -17.19
CA PHE A 89 2.89 0.81 -17.17
C PHE A 89 3.39 -0.03 -18.35
N MET A 90 3.35 0.51 -19.57
CA MET A 90 3.88 -0.16 -20.76
C MET A 90 5.38 -0.46 -20.64
N PHE A 91 6.16 0.45 -20.08
CA PHE A 91 7.59 0.26 -19.82
C PHE A 91 7.82 -0.93 -18.89
N PHE A 92 7.12 -1.00 -17.76
CA PHE A 92 7.27 -2.10 -16.81
C PHE A 92 6.79 -3.44 -17.39
N GLU A 93 5.67 -3.45 -18.11
CA GLU A 93 5.15 -4.63 -18.80
C GLU A 93 6.14 -5.15 -19.85
N ASN A 94 6.77 -4.25 -20.63
CA ASN A 94 7.81 -4.61 -21.60
C ASN A 94 9.02 -5.25 -20.93
N LEU A 95 9.45 -4.76 -19.76
CA LEU A 95 10.54 -5.37 -19.01
C LEU A 95 10.19 -6.80 -18.59
N ILE A 96 8.98 -7.02 -18.06
CA ILE A 96 8.51 -8.37 -17.68
C ILE A 96 8.51 -9.30 -18.89
N ARG A 97 7.87 -8.89 -19.99
CA ARG A 97 7.81 -9.67 -21.24
C ARG A 97 9.21 -10.03 -21.73
N THR A 98 10.09 -9.04 -21.86
CA THR A 98 11.44 -9.24 -22.41
C THR A 98 12.27 -10.18 -21.53
N TYR A 99 12.27 -9.97 -20.21
CA TYR A 99 13.25 -10.64 -19.34
C TYR A 99 12.73 -11.89 -18.64
N LEU A 100 11.43 -11.96 -18.33
CA LEU A 100 10.83 -13.10 -17.64
C LEU A 100 10.08 -14.03 -18.61
N CYS A 101 9.51 -13.50 -19.69
CA CYS A 101 8.84 -14.34 -20.69
C CYS A 101 9.79 -14.79 -21.81
N GLU A 102 10.60 -13.90 -22.39
CA GLU A 102 11.40 -14.24 -23.57
C GLU A 102 12.80 -14.75 -23.22
N ARG A 103 13.51 -14.06 -22.31
CA ARG A 103 14.93 -14.30 -22.02
C ARG A 103 15.21 -15.14 -20.79
N LEU A 104 14.20 -15.51 -20.01
CA LEU A 104 14.36 -16.44 -18.90
C LEU A 104 14.69 -17.85 -19.43
N ASP A 105 15.57 -18.58 -18.75
CA ASP A 105 15.85 -19.98 -19.09
C ASP A 105 14.54 -20.76 -19.30
N SER A 106 14.49 -21.53 -20.40
CA SER A 106 13.26 -22.18 -20.83
C SER A 106 12.70 -23.20 -19.83
N LYS A 107 13.56 -23.87 -19.06
CA LYS A 107 13.13 -24.84 -18.04
C LYS A 107 12.61 -24.10 -16.81
N VAL A 108 13.36 -23.10 -16.34
CA VAL A 108 12.94 -22.24 -15.23
C VAL A 108 11.59 -21.58 -15.53
N ARG A 109 11.42 -21.04 -16.75
CA ARG A 109 10.16 -20.43 -17.19
C ARG A 109 8.99 -21.41 -17.18
N ALA A 110 9.20 -22.66 -17.59
CA ALA A 110 8.15 -23.68 -17.61
C ALA A 110 7.69 -24.10 -16.21
N GLU A 111 8.57 -23.96 -15.21
CA GLU A 111 8.32 -24.31 -13.80
C GLU A 111 7.94 -23.10 -12.93
N THR A 112 7.91 -21.90 -13.51
CA THR A 112 7.62 -20.66 -12.78
C THR A 112 6.16 -20.25 -12.91
N LEU A 113 5.46 -20.11 -11.78
CA LEU A 113 4.19 -19.39 -11.70
C LEU A 113 4.46 -17.90 -11.47
N PHE A 114 4.01 -17.06 -12.40
CA PHE A 114 4.08 -15.60 -12.28
C PHE A 114 2.70 -15.03 -11.94
N ILE A 115 2.63 -14.22 -10.88
CA ILE A 115 1.41 -13.51 -10.47
C ILE A 115 1.74 -12.03 -10.43
N LEU A 116 0.97 -11.24 -11.18
CA LEU A 116 0.98 -9.78 -11.13
C LEU A 116 -0.31 -9.30 -10.48
N THR A 117 -0.19 -8.45 -9.45
CA THR A 117 -1.32 -7.88 -8.73
C THR A 117 -0.99 -6.49 -8.21
N SER A 118 -2.01 -5.79 -7.71
CA SER A 118 -1.89 -4.48 -7.05
C SER A 118 -2.67 -4.50 -5.75
N ASP A 119 -2.22 -3.74 -4.77
CA ASP A 119 -2.92 -3.53 -3.50
C ASP A 119 -4.10 -2.56 -3.66
N HIS A 120 -4.01 -1.62 -4.60
CA HIS A 120 -5.10 -0.70 -4.93
C HIS A 120 -5.06 -0.18 -6.38
N GLY A 121 -6.15 0.48 -6.76
CA GLY A 121 -6.22 1.31 -7.97
C GLY A 121 -6.01 2.79 -7.64
N GLN A 122 -6.19 3.64 -8.65
CA GLN A 122 -6.17 5.09 -8.51
C GLN A 122 -7.43 5.72 -9.12
N ALA A 123 -7.75 6.93 -8.67
CA ALA A 123 -8.86 7.71 -9.17
C ALA A 123 -8.43 9.17 -9.31
N TYR A 124 -8.91 9.81 -10.36
CA TYR A 124 -8.71 11.24 -10.56
C TYR A 124 -9.55 12.05 -9.54
N THR A 125 -8.96 13.09 -8.96
CA THR A 125 -9.58 13.92 -7.92
C THR A 125 -9.39 15.40 -8.19
N GLU A 126 -10.48 16.17 -8.26
CA GLU A 126 -10.44 17.64 -8.44
C GLU A 126 -10.78 18.42 -7.17
N ASN A 127 -11.64 17.84 -6.32
CA ASN A 127 -12.15 18.52 -5.12
C ASN A 127 -11.24 18.25 -3.92
N ILE A 128 -10.17 19.04 -3.81
CA ILE A 128 -9.19 18.94 -2.72
C ILE A 128 -9.53 19.95 -1.62
N PHE A 129 -9.78 19.44 -0.42
CA PHE A 129 -10.04 20.27 0.76
C PHE A 129 -8.94 20.09 1.79
N PHE A 130 -8.35 21.20 2.22
CA PHE A 130 -7.34 21.21 3.27
C PHE A 130 -7.96 21.71 4.58
N ILE A 131 -8.03 20.84 5.59
CA ILE A 131 -8.57 21.19 6.91
C ILE A 131 -7.79 22.35 7.56
N LYS A 132 -6.49 22.49 7.27
CA LYS A 132 -5.67 23.64 7.72
C LYS A 132 -6.19 24.98 7.20
N ASP A 133 -6.89 24.99 6.08
CA ASP A 133 -7.48 26.20 5.46
C ASP A 133 -8.90 26.46 5.99
N MET A 134 -9.35 25.69 7.00
CA MET A 134 -10.62 25.83 7.71
C MET A 134 -10.38 26.14 9.20
N PRO A 135 -10.01 27.38 9.58
CA PRO A 135 -9.57 27.71 10.95
C PRO A 135 -10.58 27.33 12.03
N LYS A 136 -11.89 27.53 11.76
CA LYS A 136 -12.98 27.18 12.68
C LYS A 136 -13.01 25.71 13.08
N ILE A 137 -12.50 24.83 12.21
CA ILE A 137 -12.36 23.39 12.46
C ILE A 137 -10.97 23.10 13.03
N PHE A 138 -9.92 23.62 12.39
CA PHE A 138 -8.52 23.33 12.75
C PHE A 138 -8.20 23.72 14.20
N GLU A 139 -8.67 24.87 14.68
CA GLU A 139 -8.45 25.33 16.06
C GLU A 139 -9.11 24.45 17.13
N GLN A 140 -10.05 23.59 16.72
CA GLN A 140 -10.72 22.67 17.62
C GLN A 140 -10.00 21.32 17.74
N LEU A 141 -8.90 21.11 17.02
CA LEU A 141 -8.13 19.86 17.04
C LEU A 141 -7.04 19.88 18.12
N ILE A 142 -6.70 18.71 18.66
CA ILE A 142 -5.58 18.52 19.60
C ILE A 142 -4.25 18.24 18.87
N ILE A 143 -4.34 17.67 17.67
CA ILE A 143 -3.22 17.41 16.76
C ILE A 143 -3.67 17.71 15.33
N PRO A 144 -2.72 17.93 14.39
CA PRO A 144 -3.06 18.01 12.97
C PRO A 144 -3.86 16.78 12.49
N PRO A 145 -4.66 16.92 11.43
CA PRO A 145 -5.33 15.77 10.79
C PRO A 145 -4.35 14.63 10.52
N ALA A 146 -4.79 13.40 10.77
CA ALA A 146 -4.00 12.20 10.56
C ALA A 146 -4.70 11.24 9.59
N GLY A 147 -3.98 10.22 9.12
CA GLY A 147 -4.49 9.24 8.15
C GLY A 147 -4.18 9.61 6.71
N ASP A 148 -4.99 9.09 5.79
CA ASP A 148 -4.87 9.34 4.35
C ASP A 148 -5.89 10.41 3.90
N SER A 149 -5.59 11.09 2.79
CA SER A 149 -6.45 12.08 2.13
C SER A 149 -7.89 11.63 1.90
N ARG A 150 -8.13 10.32 1.72
CA ARG A 150 -9.45 9.70 1.52
C ARG A 150 -10.14 9.29 2.83
N ALA A 151 -9.38 9.18 3.92
CA ALA A 151 -9.82 8.67 5.21
C ALA A 151 -9.11 9.42 6.35
N THR A 152 -9.45 10.70 6.48
CA THR A 152 -8.85 11.60 7.47
C THR A 152 -9.44 11.38 8.86
N PHE A 153 -8.59 11.17 9.85
CA PHE A 153 -8.93 11.11 11.27
C PHE A 153 -8.68 12.47 11.92
N LEU A 154 -9.70 12.98 12.61
CA LEU A 154 -9.64 14.25 13.32
C LEU A 154 -9.78 14.01 14.83
N PHE A 155 -8.81 14.50 15.58
CA PHE A 155 -8.81 14.40 17.03
C PHE A 155 -9.22 15.74 17.61
N THR A 156 -10.46 15.85 18.06
CA THR A 156 -11.01 17.10 18.58
C THR A 156 -10.68 17.29 20.06
N LYS A 157 -10.63 18.55 20.50
CA LYS A 157 -10.65 18.92 21.93
C LYS A 157 -11.92 18.36 22.60
N GLN A 158 -11.86 18.18 23.92
CA GLN A 158 -12.98 17.62 24.69
C GLN A 158 -14.26 18.44 24.48
N GLY A 159 -15.39 17.76 24.24
CA GLY A 159 -16.70 18.38 24.02
C GLY A 159 -16.87 19.08 22.68
N LYS A 160 -15.92 18.96 21.73
CA LYS A 160 -15.99 19.61 20.41
C LYS A 160 -16.44 18.70 19.26
N VAL A 161 -16.59 17.40 19.50
CA VAL A 161 -16.92 16.40 18.47
C VAL A 161 -18.15 16.81 17.63
N ASP A 162 -19.29 17.10 18.27
CA ASP A 162 -20.53 17.39 17.55
C ASP A 162 -20.49 18.73 16.80
N GLY A 163 -19.82 19.73 17.38
CA GLY A 163 -19.60 21.03 16.74
C GLY A 163 -18.73 20.91 15.49
N VAL A 164 -17.58 20.24 15.60
CA VAL A 164 -16.67 19.98 14.48
C VAL A 164 -17.37 19.18 13.38
N LYS A 165 -18.09 18.11 13.76
CA LYS A 165 -18.85 17.30 12.82
C LYS A 165 -19.88 18.13 12.04
N SER A 166 -20.64 18.98 12.73
CA SER A 166 -21.64 19.85 12.08
C SER A 166 -21.00 20.84 11.11
N LEU A 167 -19.87 21.44 11.48
CA LEU A 167 -19.12 22.34 10.59
C LEU A 167 -18.63 21.61 9.33
N LEU A 168 -18.01 20.44 9.51
CA LEU A 168 -17.52 19.63 8.39
C LEU A 168 -18.63 19.19 7.45
N GLN A 169 -19.80 18.79 7.97
CA GLN A 169 -20.93 18.39 7.13
C GLN A 169 -21.48 19.55 6.28
N ASN A 170 -21.36 20.78 6.78
CA ASN A 170 -21.77 21.97 6.04
C ASN A 170 -20.73 22.39 4.99
N GLU A 171 -19.43 22.28 5.32
CA GLU A 171 -18.33 22.73 4.44
C GLU A 171 -17.92 21.68 3.40
N LEU A 172 -17.96 20.39 3.75
CA LEU A 172 -17.46 19.29 2.91
C LEU A 172 -18.60 18.53 2.22
N LYS A 173 -19.07 19.05 1.08
CA LYS A 173 -20.01 18.31 0.22
C LYS A 173 -19.32 17.08 -0.38
N GLY A 174 -20.01 15.95 -0.37
CA GLY A 174 -19.49 14.67 -0.90
C GLY A 174 -18.69 13.84 0.10
N PHE A 175 -18.43 14.35 1.31
CA PHE A 175 -17.77 13.60 2.38
C PHE A 175 -18.77 13.05 3.40
N LYS A 176 -18.49 11.85 3.90
CA LYS A 176 -19.25 11.25 4.99
C LYS A 176 -18.49 11.46 6.30
N VAL A 177 -18.97 12.40 7.11
CA VAL A 177 -18.39 12.70 8.42
C VAL A 177 -19.04 11.81 9.48
N LEU A 178 -18.24 10.99 10.16
CA LEU A 178 -18.67 10.06 11.19
C LEU A 178 -17.83 10.27 12.45
N ASN A 179 -18.45 10.18 13.61
CA ASN A 179 -17.71 9.96 14.85
C ASN A 179 -17.26 8.49 14.94
N SER A 180 -16.38 8.18 15.89
CA SER A 180 -15.79 6.85 16.03
C SER A 180 -16.84 5.75 16.26
N GLN A 181 -17.89 6.04 17.03
CA GLN A 181 -18.94 5.06 17.32
C GLN A 181 -19.77 4.75 16.06
N GLU A 182 -20.18 5.78 15.33
CA GLU A 182 -20.91 5.61 14.06
C GLU A 182 -20.12 4.83 13.02
N LEU A 183 -18.80 5.02 12.97
CA LEU A 183 -17.91 4.25 12.10
C LEU A 183 -17.88 2.77 12.52
N LEU A 184 -17.69 2.49 13.81
CA LEU A 184 -17.65 1.12 14.35
C LEU A 184 -18.99 0.37 14.17
N ASP A 185 -20.10 1.10 14.16
CA ASP A 185 -21.43 0.51 13.95
C ASP A 185 -21.69 0.21 12.47
N LYS A 186 -21.18 1.05 11.55
CA LYS A 186 -21.35 0.86 10.10
C LYS A 186 -20.38 -0.14 9.50
N VAL A 187 -19.11 -0.12 9.90
CA VAL A 187 -18.14 -1.03 9.31
C VAL A 187 -18.26 -2.38 10.01
N HIS A 188 -18.55 -3.42 9.23
CA HIS A 188 -18.53 -4.81 9.66
C HIS A 188 -17.08 -5.29 9.90
N LEU A 189 -16.27 -4.51 10.61
CA LEU A 189 -14.94 -4.91 11.08
C LEU A 189 -15.11 -5.89 12.26
N LYS A 190 -15.61 -7.09 11.95
CA LYS A 190 -15.66 -8.23 12.88
C LYS A 190 -14.30 -8.47 13.55
N ILE A 191 -13.20 -8.11 12.88
CA ILE A 191 -11.83 -8.22 13.36
C ILE A 191 -11.50 -7.19 14.46
N LEU A 192 -11.94 -5.92 14.32
CA LEU A 192 -11.70 -4.89 15.35
C LEU A 192 -12.61 -5.04 16.57
N LYS A 193 -13.88 -5.42 16.39
CA LYS A 193 -14.81 -5.64 17.52
C LYS A 193 -14.31 -6.73 18.46
N LYS A 194 -13.69 -7.80 17.92
CA LYS A 194 -13.08 -8.88 18.70
C LYS A 194 -11.79 -8.47 19.41
N ARG A 195 -10.95 -7.62 18.78
CA ARG A 195 -9.71 -7.10 19.38
C ARG A 195 -9.92 -6.02 20.43
N LEU A 196 -10.96 -5.20 20.30
CA LEU A 196 -11.27 -4.09 21.21
C LEU A 196 -12.17 -4.47 22.39
N GLY A 197 -12.59 -5.74 22.51
CA GLY A 197 -13.41 -6.21 23.64
C GLY A 197 -14.81 -5.57 23.72
N LEU A 198 -15.29 -4.96 22.65
CA LEU A 198 -16.60 -4.32 22.61
C LEU A 198 -17.69 -5.39 22.57
N LYS A 199 -18.46 -5.50 23.66
CA LYS A 199 -19.58 -6.45 23.79
C LYS A 199 -20.66 -6.13 22.75
N LYS A 200 -21.26 -7.19 22.19
CA LYS A 200 -22.46 -7.09 21.36
C LYS A 200 -23.58 -6.45 22.19
N GLY A 201 -24.09 -5.30 21.73
CA GLY A 201 -25.46 -4.87 22.05
C GLY A 201 -26.45 -5.63 21.21
#